data_AF-A0A7T0LMF0-F1
#
_entry.id   AF-A0A7T0LMF0-F1
#
_cell.length_a   1.000
_cell.length_b   1.000
_cell.length_c   1.000
_cell.angle_alpha   90.00
_cell.angle_beta   90.00
_cell.angle_gamma   90.00
#
_symmetry.space_group_name_H-M   'P 1'
#
loop_
_entity.id
_entity.type
_entity.pdbx_description
1 polymer ?
#
loop_
_entity_poly.entity_id
_entity_poly.type
_entity_poly.pdbx_seq_one_letter_code
_entity_poly.pdbx_strand_id
1 'polypeptide(L)'
;MKPQPRRRPTPPIPKATGPDPANLNASVRNNAGVATNASVQPNAGRPTARRTTTVKKMTLRLDEHDLGRIRAAWINDLAHGGHCPSLNAWIVELIMDQVEATEQARNDGAPYAPIPAGQIPTGRPRALE
;
A
#
# COMPACT_ATOMS: atom_id res chain seq x y z
N MET A 1 24.70 41.54 64.64
CA MET A 1 25.00 40.91 63.33
C MET A 1 24.19 39.63 63.15
N LYS A 2 23.13 39.67 62.33
CA LYS A 2 22.49 38.60 61.50
C LYS A 2 21.07 39.11 61.11
N PRO A 3 20.36 38.55 60.12
CA PRO A 3 20.69 37.45 59.21
C PRO A 3 20.57 37.79 57.70
N GLN A 4 21.14 36.93 56.86
CA GLN A 4 21.16 37.01 55.39
C GLN A 4 19.82 36.54 54.79
N PRO A 5 19.32 37.15 53.68
CA PRO A 5 17.99 36.84 53.17
C PRO A 5 17.90 35.46 52.52
N ARG A 6 16.84 34.73 52.87
CA ARG A 6 16.53 33.35 52.44
C ARG A 6 15.98 33.34 51.00
N ARG A 7 16.52 32.48 50.12
CA ARG A 7 16.05 32.31 48.74
C ARG A 7 14.62 31.72 48.69
N ARG A 8 13.78 32.27 47.81
CA ARG A 8 12.40 31.84 47.56
C ARG A 8 12.37 30.63 46.59
N PRO A 9 11.55 29.59 46.82
CA PRO A 9 11.42 28.46 45.90
C PRO A 9 10.58 28.84 44.66
N THR A 10 10.98 28.35 43.49
CA THR A 10 10.20 28.42 42.24
C THR A 10 9.02 27.43 42.26
N PRO A 11 7.85 27.79 41.71
CA PRO A 11 6.70 26.89 41.69
C PRO A 11 6.93 25.71 40.73
N PRO A 12 6.37 24.52 41.02
CA PRO A 12 6.59 23.34 40.20
C PRO A 12 5.72 23.42 38.94
N ILE A 13 6.38 23.41 37.77
CA ILE A 13 5.72 23.24 36.48
C ILE A 13 5.48 21.73 36.30
N PRO A 14 4.23 21.25 36.18
CA PRO A 14 3.99 19.84 35.88
C PRO A 14 4.51 19.53 34.47
N LYS A 15 5.40 18.55 34.36
CA LYS A 15 5.80 17.99 33.05
C LYS A 15 4.64 17.17 32.49
N ALA A 16 4.27 17.46 31.25
CA ALA A 16 3.22 16.75 30.52
C ALA A 16 3.52 15.24 30.49
N THR A 17 2.57 14.46 30.99
CA THR A 17 2.67 12.99 30.99
C THR A 17 1.64 12.46 29.99
N GLY A 18 2.02 12.45 28.72
CA GLY A 18 1.20 11.90 27.64
C GLY A 18 1.74 12.32 26.27
N PRO A 19 1.79 11.43 25.26
CA PRO A 19 2.01 11.85 23.88
C PRO A 19 0.87 12.81 23.48
N ASP A 20 1.24 13.96 22.91
CA ASP A 20 0.31 14.99 22.45
C ASP A 20 -0.53 14.44 21.28
N PRO A 21 -1.88 14.38 21.38
CA PRO A 21 -2.73 13.94 20.28
C PRO A 21 -2.69 14.88 19.07
N ALA A 22 -2.19 16.11 19.22
CA ALA A 22 -2.00 17.04 18.09
C ALA A 22 -0.83 16.66 17.18
N ASN A 23 0.07 15.76 17.59
CA ASN A 23 1.21 15.34 16.77
C ASN A 23 0.90 14.20 15.76
N LEU A 24 -0.37 13.78 15.63
CA LEU A 24 -0.77 12.79 14.63
C LEU A 24 -1.20 13.40 13.28
N ASN A 25 -1.25 14.73 13.16
CA ASN A 25 -1.81 15.36 11.95
C ASN A 25 -0.95 16.45 11.28
N ALA A 26 0.28 16.69 11.76
CA ALA A 26 1.20 17.67 11.18
C ALA A 26 2.14 17.08 10.10
N SER A 27 1.90 15.86 9.62
CA SER A 27 2.51 15.36 8.37
C SER A 27 1.49 15.12 7.25
N VAL A 28 0.21 15.43 7.47
CA VAL A 28 -0.81 15.50 6.41
C VAL A 28 -0.82 16.92 5.84
N ARG A 29 0.32 17.36 5.34
CA ARG A 29 0.41 18.55 4.49
C ARG A 29 1.72 18.50 3.72
N ASN A 30 1.71 17.71 2.66
CA ASN A 30 2.53 17.91 1.46
C ASN A 30 1.77 17.29 0.28
N ASN A 31 0.65 17.91 -0.09
CA ASN A 31 0.20 17.86 -1.48
C ASN A 31 1.07 18.86 -2.26
N ALA A 32 2.24 18.40 -2.67
CA ALA A 32 3.12 19.06 -3.62
C ALA A 32 3.92 17.96 -4.31
N GLY A 33 3.91 17.95 -5.64
CA GLY A 33 4.48 16.87 -6.45
C GLY A 33 5.87 16.44 -5.98
N VAL A 34 5.99 15.15 -5.67
CA VAL A 34 7.29 14.51 -5.46
C VAL A 34 7.32 13.28 -6.34
N ALA A 35 8.14 13.36 -7.38
CA ALA A 35 8.61 12.22 -8.13
C ALA A 35 9.35 11.28 -7.17
N THR A 36 8.71 10.20 -6.76
CA THR A 36 9.39 9.08 -6.11
C THR A 36 9.03 7.81 -6.84
N ASN A 37 9.84 7.48 -7.85
CA ASN A 37 10.23 6.09 -8.07
C ASN A 37 10.90 5.61 -6.78
N ALA A 38 10.12 5.20 -5.80
CA ALA A 38 10.63 4.43 -4.68
C ALA A 38 11.04 3.07 -5.24
N SER A 39 12.31 2.95 -5.61
CA SER A 39 12.95 1.65 -5.78
C SER A 39 12.89 0.94 -4.43
N VAL A 40 11.91 0.07 -4.25
CA VAL A 40 11.95 -0.92 -3.18
C VAL A 40 13.15 -1.80 -3.47
N GLN A 41 14.26 -1.58 -2.76
CA GLN A 41 15.37 -2.54 -2.76
C GLN A 41 14.84 -3.87 -2.21
N PRO A 42 15.02 -5.01 -2.90
CA PRO A 42 14.63 -6.29 -2.34
C PRO A 42 15.54 -6.60 -1.16
N ASN A 43 14.95 -6.72 0.03
CA ASN A 43 15.62 -7.18 1.23
C ASN A 43 16.14 -8.60 0.96
N ALA A 44 17.46 -8.77 0.87
CA ALA A 44 18.12 -10.06 0.65
C ALA A 44 18.06 -10.90 1.95
N GLY A 45 16.89 -11.44 2.25
CA GLY A 45 16.66 -12.37 3.35
C GLY A 45 16.90 -13.82 2.90
N ARG A 46 17.97 -14.43 3.41
CA ARG A 46 18.28 -15.86 3.61
C ARG A 46 17.46 -16.90 2.79
N PRO A 47 18.12 -17.78 2.00
CA PRO A 47 17.42 -18.80 1.23
C PRO A 47 16.87 -19.88 2.16
N THR A 48 15.58 -19.83 2.45
CA THR A 48 14.84 -21.03 2.83
C THR A 48 14.40 -21.67 1.52
N ALA A 49 14.62 -22.98 1.37
CA ALA A 49 14.21 -23.76 0.22
C ALA A 49 12.67 -23.84 0.16
N ARG A 50 12.05 -22.72 -0.15
CA ARG A 50 10.63 -22.55 -0.44
C ARG A 50 10.56 -22.53 -1.95
N ARG A 51 9.68 -23.35 -2.55
CA ARG A 51 9.36 -23.27 -3.99
C ARG A 51 9.39 -21.80 -4.39
N THR A 52 10.38 -21.41 -5.16
CA THR A 52 10.57 -20.04 -5.60
C THR A 52 9.49 -19.80 -6.64
N THR A 53 8.28 -19.49 -6.16
CA THR A 53 7.30 -18.82 -6.99
C THR A 53 7.95 -17.51 -7.40
N THR A 54 8.47 -17.47 -8.61
CA THR A 54 9.10 -16.26 -9.16
C THR A 54 8.02 -15.21 -9.30
N VAL A 55 7.90 -14.34 -8.31
CA VAL A 55 6.98 -13.20 -8.35
C VAL A 55 7.48 -12.23 -9.41
N LYS A 56 6.64 -11.92 -10.39
CA LYS A 56 6.94 -10.92 -11.43
C LYS A 56 6.16 -9.63 -11.15
N LYS A 57 6.80 -8.49 -11.38
CA LYS A 57 6.18 -7.18 -11.22
C LYS A 57 5.23 -6.90 -12.38
N MET A 58 4.00 -6.50 -12.07
CA MET A 58 3.07 -5.87 -13.01
C MET A 58 2.99 -4.38 -12.71
N THR A 59 3.05 -3.54 -13.75
CA THR A 59 2.86 -2.09 -13.61
C THR A 59 1.65 -1.68 -14.43
N LEU A 60 0.69 -1.02 -13.78
CA LEU A 60 -0.53 -0.51 -14.41
C LEU A 60 -0.48 1.02 -14.44
N ARG A 61 -1.06 1.61 -15.50
CA ARG A 61 -1.32 3.05 -15.57
C ARG A 61 -2.80 3.25 -15.33
N LEU A 62 -3.13 4.10 -14.36
CA LEU A 62 -4.49 4.42 -13.95
C LEU A 62 -4.63 5.94 -13.89
N ASP A 63 -5.84 6.44 -14.12
CA ASP A 63 -6.15 7.83 -13.79
C ASP A 63 -6.01 8.06 -12.28
N GLU A 64 -5.63 9.27 -11.89
CA GLU A 64 -5.42 9.63 -10.49
C GLU A 64 -6.71 9.45 -9.67
N HIS A 65 -7.85 9.83 -10.23
CA HIS A 65 -9.14 9.71 -9.56
C HIS A 65 -9.51 8.24 -9.32
N ASP A 66 -9.30 7.38 -10.31
CA ASP A 66 -9.59 5.95 -10.16
C ASP A 66 -8.64 5.28 -9.17
N LEU A 67 -7.36 5.65 -9.14
CA LEU A 67 -6.44 5.18 -8.11
C LEU A 67 -6.87 5.62 -6.71
N GLY A 68 -7.41 6.83 -6.56
CA GLY A 68 -8.02 7.31 -5.33
C GLY A 68 -9.21 6.45 -4.90
N ARG A 69 -10.12 6.13 -5.83
CA ARG A 69 -11.28 5.26 -5.58
C ARG A 69 -10.88 3.85 -5.17
N ILE A 70 -9.90 3.27 -5.84
CA ILE A 70 -9.37 1.92 -5.52
C ILE A 70 -8.85 1.88 -4.08
N ARG A 71 -8.07 2.88 -3.67
CA ARG A 71 -7.56 2.97 -2.30
C ARG A 71 -8.69 3.12 -1.28
N ALA A 72 -9.69 3.95 -1.57
CA ALA A 72 -10.85 4.14 -0.70
C ALA A 72 -11.66 2.84 -0.54
N ALA A 73 -11.87 2.10 -1.62
CA ALA A 73 -12.58 0.82 -1.61
C ALA A 73 -11.85 -0.23 -0.76
N TRP A 74 -10.52 -0.35 -0.89
CA TRP A 74 -9.73 -1.27 -0.07
C TRP A 74 -9.76 -0.89 1.43
N ILE A 75 -9.63 0.40 1.76
CA ILE A 75 -9.74 0.84 3.16
C ILE A 75 -11.13 0.53 3.72
N ASN A 76 -12.17 0.75 2.93
CA ASN A 76 -13.53 0.39 3.32
C ASN A 76 -13.69 -1.11 3.53
N ASP A 77 -13.16 -1.95 2.63
CA ASP A 77 -13.17 -3.40 2.76
C ASP A 77 -12.49 -3.86 4.05
N LEU A 78 -11.31 -3.33 4.37
CA LEU A 78 -10.63 -3.57 5.65
C LEU A 78 -11.49 -3.19 6.85
N ALA A 79 -12.19 -2.05 6.79
CA ALA A 79 -13.08 -1.61 7.86
C ALA A 79 -14.27 -2.56 8.08
N HIS A 80 -14.62 -3.37 7.07
CA HIS A 80 -15.70 -4.36 7.11
C HIS A 80 -15.19 -5.80 7.27
N GLY A 81 -13.94 -5.99 7.70
CA GLY A 81 -13.37 -7.31 7.99
C GLY A 81 -12.65 -7.97 6.81
N GLY A 82 -12.33 -7.21 5.77
CA GLY A 82 -11.45 -7.66 4.68
C GLY A 82 -10.12 -8.21 5.22
N HIS A 83 -9.65 -9.30 4.63
CA HIS A 83 -8.51 -10.08 5.15
C HIS A 83 -7.17 -9.71 4.49
N CYS A 84 -7.22 -8.96 3.39
CA CYS A 84 -6.05 -8.66 2.59
C CYS A 84 -5.05 -7.75 3.30
N PRO A 85 -3.80 -8.20 3.56
CA PRO A 85 -2.84 -7.44 4.37
C PRO A 85 -2.23 -6.23 3.66
N SER A 86 -2.51 -6.03 2.36
CA SER A 86 -2.02 -4.90 1.58
C SER A 86 -2.90 -4.65 0.35
N LEU A 87 -2.87 -3.41 -0.17
CA LEU A 87 -3.57 -3.06 -1.41
C LEU A 87 -3.15 -3.96 -2.59
N ASN A 88 -1.86 -4.31 -2.69
CA ASN A 88 -1.39 -5.20 -3.74
C ASN A 88 -1.99 -6.61 -3.62
N ALA A 89 -2.07 -7.16 -2.41
CA ALA A 89 -2.71 -8.46 -2.19
C ALA A 89 -4.20 -8.42 -2.58
N TRP A 90 -4.90 -7.36 -2.17
CA TRP A 90 -6.31 -7.13 -2.50
C TRP A 90 -6.56 -7.04 -4.00
N ILE A 91 -5.74 -6.28 -4.73
CA ILE A 91 -5.86 -6.17 -6.19
C ILE A 91 -5.53 -7.50 -6.87
N VAL A 92 -4.53 -8.24 -6.41
CA VAL A 92 -4.20 -9.55 -6.97
C VAL A 92 -5.37 -10.52 -6.81
N GLU A 93 -6.01 -10.56 -5.63
CA GLU A 93 -7.20 -11.38 -5.38
C GLU A 93 -8.35 -11.01 -6.33
N LEU A 94 -8.71 -9.73 -6.43
CA LEU A 94 -9.74 -9.25 -7.36
C LEU A 94 -9.46 -9.62 -8.82
N ILE A 95 -8.20 -9.54 -9.25
CA ILE A 95 -7.82 -9.94 -10.62
C ILE A 95 -7.96 -11.44 -10.80
N MET A 96 -7.53 -12.25 -9.84
CA MET A 96 -7.61 -13.71 -9.93
C MET A 96 -9.06 -14.19 -9.89
N ASP A 97 -9.92 -13.61 -9.04
CA ASP A 97 -11.36 -13.89 -9.03
C ASP A 97 -11.98 -13.65 -10.42
N GLN A 98 -11.59 -12.55 -11.08
CA GLN A 98 -12.08 -12.26 -12.42
C GLN A 98 -11.51 -13.21 -13.49
N VAL A 99 -10.26 -13.66 -13.34
CA VAL A 99 -9.65 -14.69 -14.23
C VAL A 99 -10.41 -16.00 -14.08
N GLU A 100 -10.61 -16.48 -12.85
CA GLU A 100 -11.33 -17.72 -12.56
C GLU A 100 -12.77 -17.65 -13.07
N ALA A 101 -13.47 -16.53 -12.87
CA ALA A 101 -14.81 -16.33 -13.43
C ALA A 101 -14.82 -16.41 -14.97
N THR A 102 -13.76 -15.93 -15.62
CA THR A 102 -13.62 -15.99 -17.09
C THR A 102 -13.29 -17.40 -17.57
N GLU A 103 -12.45 -18.13 -16.86
CA GLU A 103 -12.13 -19.54 -17.11
C GLU A 103 -13.39 -20.42 -17.01
N GLN A 104 -14.21 -20.20 -15.98
CA GLN A 104 -15.52 -20.85 -15.85
C GLN A 104 -16.45 -20.52 -17.01
N ALA A 105 -16.51 -19.26 -17.44
CA ALA A 105 -17.43 -18.83 -18.48
C ALA A 105 -16.98 -19.19 -19.91
N ARG A 106 -15.66 -19.32 -20.16
CA ARG A 106 -15.10 -19.33 -21.52
C ARG A 106 -14.05 -20.40 -21.80
N ASN A 107 -13.64 -21.18 -20.79
CA ASN A 107 -12.62 -22.21 -20.93
C ASN A 107 -13.03 -23.53 -20.25
N ASP A 108 -14.33 -23.83 -20.22
CA ASP A 108 -14.90 -25.05 -19.62
C ASP A 108 -14.47 -25.27 -18.15
N GLY A 109 -14.21 -24.17 -17.42
CA GLY A 109 -13.71 -24.22 -16.05
C GLY A 109 -12.25 -24.64 -15.91
N ALA A 110 -11.54 -24.84 -17.02
CA ALA A 110 -10.12 -25.12 -17.03
C ALA A 110 -9.30 -23.82 -16.91
N PRO A 111 -8.15 -23.84 -16.20
CA PRO A 111 -7.25 -22.70 -16.17
C PRO A 111 -6.64 -22.35 -17.53
N TYR A 112 -6.36 -21.07 -17.77
CA TYR A 112 -5.63 -20.63 -18.96
C TYR A 112 -4.17 -21.07 -18.95
N ALA A 113 -3.67 -21.50 -20.12
CA ALA A 113 -2.25 -21.74 -20.31
C ALA A 113 -1.47 -20.40 -20.21
N PRO A 114 -0.43 -20.30 -19.36
CA PRO A 114 0.33 -19.06 -19.20
C PRO A 114 1.01 -18.63 -20.51
N ILE A 115 0.87 -17.35 -20.87
CA ILE A 115 1.54 -16.76 -22.03
C ILE A 115 2.88 -16.13 -21.59
N PRO A 116 4.03 -16.58 -22.11
CA PRO A 116 5.32 -15.98 -21.83
C PRO A 116 5.40 -14.49 -22.24
N ALA A 117 6.27 -13.75 -21.56
CA ALA A 117 6.56 -12.37 -21.93
C ALA A 117 7.07 -12.29 -23.39
N GLY A 118 6.69 -11.24 -24.11
CA GLY A 118 7.07 -11.01 -25.50
C GLY A 118 6.15 -11.67 -26.54
N GLN A 119 5.17 -12.48 -26.14
CA GLN A 119 4.18 -13.05 -27.07
C GLN A 119 2.93 -12.17 -27.26
N ILE A 120 2.66 -11.26 -26.32
CA ILE A 120 1.54 -10.32 -26.46
C ILE A 120 1.98 -9.21 -27.43
N PRO A 121 1.23 -8.95 -28.52
CA PRO A 121 1.55 -7.89 -29.46
C PRO A 121 1.72 -6.54 -28.75
N THR A 122 2.90 -5.95 -28.88
CA THR A 122 3.18 -4.62 -28.35
C THR A 122 2.70 -3.58 -29.36
N GLY A 123 1.57 -2.93 -29.09
CA GLY A 123 1.00 -1.90 -29.95
C GLY A 123 -0.16 -1.18 -29.31
N ARG A 124 -0.55 -0.03 -29.88
CA ARG A 124 -1.78 0.66 -29.48
C ARG A 124 -2.96 -0.28 -29.76
N PRO A 125 -3.86 -0.55 -28.80
CA PRO A 125 -5.00 -1.42 -29.04
C PRO A 125 -5.79 -0.86 -30.23
N ARG A 126 -6.03 -1.69 -31.25
CA ARG A 126 -7.01 -1.35 -32.28
C ARG A 126 -8.37 -1.28 -31.58
N ALA A 127 -9.13 -0.22 -31.84
CA ALA A 127 -10.52 -0.19 -31.41
C ALA A 127 -11.20 -1.45 -31.93
N LEU A 128 -11.81 -2.22 -31.04
CA LEU A 128 -12.69 -3.32 -31.41
C LEU A 128 -13.99 -2.63 -31.86
N GLU A 129 -14.30 -2.72 -33.16
CA GLU A 129 -15.61 -2.32 -33.71
C GLU A 129 -16.70 -3.33 -33.36
#